data_AF-A0A429S9X0-F1
#
_entry.id   AF-A0A429S9X0-F1
#
_cell.length_a   1.000
_cell.length_b   1.000
_cell.length_c   1.000
_cell.angle_alpha   90.00
_cell.angle_beta   90.00
_cell.angle_gamma   90.00
#
_symmetry.space_group_name_H-M   'P 1'
#
loop_
_entity.id
_entity.type
_entity.pdbx_description
1 polymer ?
#
loop_
_entity_poly.entity_id
_entity_poly.type
_entity_poly.pdbx_seq_one_letter_code
_entity_poly.pdbx_strand_id
1 'polypeptide(L)'
;MARTGREAPRPTRTTPPPPYEPTAPAPDPHGGRVELRTSARAVPGSTPSRAAALAVPLAAVLALAAPAPARADGPPAGPEAGSLPTLAQRVAQPRDGCVKASGKRSERTPWPQAFLRPDAVWPLSEGAGVTVAVVGSGVDGASGDLEGRLTAGPRLSGPGDSTRDCVGHGTFLAALIAARPRTDVGFAGIAPRARVLAVGVTDDTGATDADLLARGIRAAADAGARVIAVAVPLPGPDGGPAEAVAYARGKGALLVAPAGYDGQGRTEPAPARPAPGALTVAALSPDGTPAEPGPAAGRPDLLAPGVAVMGTGPGGRGHFTASGPSCAAAFVAGTAALVLGYRPGLTVDQLESRLKATSYRAWAGPAGARTAYAGVDPVAAVTAELPGEAAGTVAPVLAPAALPPLPAAPGHPAAGQGLAVAGGAAALVAAVAAAAVVVPRGRRRSWRPGPS
;
A
#
# COMPACT_ATOMS: atom_id res chain seq x y z
N MET A 1 71.33 30.42 10.70
CA MET A 1 70.65 31.71 10.44
C MET A 1 69.44 31.45 9.55
N ALA A 2 68.31 32.07 9.91
CA ALA A 2 67.05 32.23 9.17
C ALA A 2 66.19 31.00 8.80
N ARG A 3 65.26 30.67 9.71
CA ARG A 3 63.95 30.04 9.41
C ARG A 3 63.07 31.05 8.66
N THR A 4 62.41 30.65 7.58
CA THR A 4 61.28 31.40 6.99
C THR A 4 60.03 30.52 7.03
N GLY A 5 59.21 30.73 8.05
CA GLY A 5 57.86 30.19 8.13
C GLY A 5 56.95 30.96 7.18
N ARG A 6 56.20 30.24 6.33
CA ARG A 6 55.07 30.81 5.59
C ARG A 6 53.80 30.60 6.39
N GLU A 7 53.22 31.74 6.76
CA GLU A 7 52.02 31.92 7.56
C GLU A 7 50.77 31.49 6.77
N ALA A 8 49.90 30.71 7.41
CA ALA A 8 48.62 30.26 6.85
C ALA A 8 47.58 31.41 6.89
N PRO A 9 46.68 31.52 5.89
CA PRO A 9 45.70 32.61 5.85
C PRO A 9 44.62 32.45 6.93
N ARG A 10 44.31 33.54 7.63
CA ARG A 10 43.22 33.65 8.61
C ARG A 10 41.85 33.37 7.96
N PRO A 11 40.94 32.65 8.64
CA PRO A 11 39.56 32.53 8.19
C PRO A 11 38.79 33.85 8.41
N THR A 12 38.16 34.33 7.34
CA THR A 12 37.19 35.43 7.37
C THR A 12 35.95 35.05 8.19
N ARG A 13 35.63 35.84 9.21
CA ARG A 13 34.36 35.77 9.95
C ARG A 13 33.20 36.10 9.01
N THR A 14 32.42 35.10 8.63
CA THR A 14 31.11 35.28 8.00
C THR A 14 30.09 35.55 9.10
N THR A 15 29.50 36.75 9.09
CA THR A 15 28.40 37.14 9.97
C THR A 15 27.15 36.29 9.64
N PRO A 16 26.46 35.71 10.63
CA PRO A 16 25.21 34.99 10.37
C PRO A 16 24.09 35.98 9.96
N PRO A 17 23.18 35.59 9.04
CA PRO A 17 22.03 36.42 8.69
C PRO A 17 21.06 36.53 9.88
N PRO A 18 20.29 37.63 9.99
CA PRO A 18 19.33 37.82 11.07
C PRO A 18 18.21 36.77 11.04
N PRO A 19 17.61 36.45 12.20
CA PRO A 19 16.50 35.51 12.29
C PRO A 19 15.27 36.04 11.54
N TYR A 20 14.61 35.13 10.81
CA TYR A 20 13.39 35.35 10.07
C TYR A 20 12.21 35.59 11.04
N GLU A 21 11.65 36.81 11.04
CA GLU A 21 10.38 37.12 11.69
C GLU A 21 9.19 36.63 10.83
N PRO A 22 8.26 35.82 11.38
CA PRO A 22 7.09 35.40 10.65
C PRO A 22 6.11 36.57 10.49
N THR A 23 5.85 36.95 9.24
CA THR A 23 4.84 37.93 8.87
C THR A 23 3.44 37.33 9.10
N ALA A 24 2.59 38.04 9.82
CA ALA A 24 1.21 37.66 10.09
C ALA A 24 0.38 37.56 8.78
N PRO A 25 -0.56 36.60 8.66
CA PRO A 25 -1.40 36.48 7.48
C PRO A 25 -2.43 37.62 7.39
N ALA A 26 -2.59 38.15 6.18
CA ALA A 26 -3.61 39.14 5.83
C ALA A 26 -5.03 38.56 5.92
N PRO A 27 -6.05 39.38 6.24
CA PRO A 27 -7.42 38.91 6.43
C PRO A 27 -8.14 38.57 5.11
N ASP A 28 -8.93 37.51 5.19
CA ASP A 28 -9.77 36.92 4.14
C ASP A 28 -10.96 37.83 3.79
N PRO A 29 -11.17 38.23 2.51
CA PRO A 29 -12.21 39.17 2.14
C PRO A 29 -13.45 38.48 1.53
N HIS A 30 -14.02 37.45 2.16
CA HIS A 30 -15.34 36.93 1.74
C HIS A 30 -16.22 36.50 2.94
N GLY A 31 -16.55 37.48 3.78
CA GLY A 31 -17.69 37.39 4.70
C GLY A 31 -18.97 37.87 4.01
N GLY A 32 -19.88 36.95 3.68
CA GLY A 32 -21.19 37.27 3.10
C GLY A 32 -22.24 36.25 3.52
N ARG A 33 -22.82 36.45 4.72
CA ARG A 33 -24.05 35.76 5.16
C ARG A 33 -25.25 36.46 4.52
N VAL A 34 -26.06 35.72 3.77
CA VAL A 34 -27.38 36.17 3.30
C VAL A 34 -28.45 35.50 4.17
N GLU A 35 -29.03 36.26 5.09
CA GLU A 35 -30.27 35.90 5.78
C GLU A 35 -31.46 36.28 4.91
N LEU A 36 -32.30 35.31 4.54
CA LEU A 36 -33.60 35.57 3.93
C LEU A 36 -34.68 35.55 5.02
N ARG A 37 -35.11 36.76 5.42
CA ARG A 37 -36.37 37.01 6.11
C ARG A 37 -37.52 36.89 5.11
N THR A 38 -38.53 36.11 5.43
CA THR A 38 -39.87 36.27 4.84
C THR A 38 -40.91 36.40 5.92
N SER A 39 -41.58 37.55 5.87
CA SER A 39 -42.53 38.12 6.80
C SER A 39 -43.91 37.45 6.68
N ALA A 40 -44.51 37.09 7.81
CA ALA A 40 -45.93 36.81 7.90
C ALA A 40 -46.71 38.12 8.06
N ARG A 41 -47.84 38.25 7.35
CA ARG A 41 -48.86 39.27 7.61
C ARG A 41 -50.23 38.61 7.55
N ALA A 42 -50.97 38.68 8.64
CA ALA A 42 -52.35 38.24 8.78
C ALA A 42 -53.24 39.45 9.10
N VAL A 43 -54.43 39.54 8.49
CA VAL A 43 -55.55 40.40 8.92
C VAL A 43 -56.87 39.63 8.65
N PRO A 44 -57.90 39.75 9.51
CA PRO A 44 -58.95 38.75 9.73
C PRO A 44 -60.32 39.14 9.14
N GLY A 45 -61.24 38.17 9.01
CA GLY A 45 -62.66 38.47 8.89
C GLY A 45 -63.57 37.32 8.47
N SER A 46 -64.63 37.13 9.27
CA SER A 46 -65.90 36.42 9.02
C SER A 46 -66.05 34.96 9.53
N THR A 47 -67.24 34.76 10.08
CA THR A 47 -67.70 33.83 11.13
C THR A 47 -68.05 32.42 10.63
N PRO A 48 -68.17 31.42 11.53
CA PRO A 48 -68.21 30.01 11.16
C PRO A 48 -69.64 29.47 10.97
N SER A 49 -69.85 28.73 9.89
CA SER A 49 -70.97 27.79 9.76
C SER A 49 -70.47 26.35 9.77
N ARG A 50 -70.81 25.69 10.88
CA ARG A 50 -70.89 24.24 11.14
C ARG A 50 -70.52 23.29 10.00
N ALA A 51 -69.30 22.74 10.05
CA ALA A 51 -68.99 21.36 9.68
C ALA A 51 -67.58 20.95 10.18
N ALA A 52 -67.46 20.70 11.49
CA ALA A 52 -66.46 19.75 11.99
C ALA A 52 -66.94 18.34 11.57
N ALA A 53 -66.12 17.35 11.19
CA ALA A 53 -64.72 17.13 11.50
C ALA A 53 -64.13 16.08 10.53
N LEU A 54 -62.79 16.03 10.52
CA LEU A 54 -61.90 14.95 10.08
C LEU A 54 -61.49 14.94 8.60
N ALA A 55 -60.77 15.98 8.19
CA ALA A 55 -59.69 15.85 7.21
C ALA A 55 -58.36 15.84 7.97
N VAL A 56 -57.78 14.66 8.18
CA VAL A 56 -56.36 14.52 8.57
C VAL A 56 -55.53 14.62 7.28
N PRO A 57 -54.51 15.49 7.19
CA PRO A 57 -53.76 15.64 5.96
C PRO A 57 -52.84 14.42 5.76
N LEU A 58 -53.09 13.69 4.68
CA LEU A 58 -52.25 12.64 4.13
C LEU A 58 -50.99 13.26 3.48
N ALA A 59 -50.16 13.96 4.27
CA ALA A 59 -48.92 14.60 3.80
C ALA A 59 -47.68 14.20 4.62
N ALA A 60 -47.84 13.43 5.70
CA ALA A 60 -46.74 13.03 6.59
C ALA A 60 -46.20 11.60 6.33
N VAL A 61 -46.72 10.85 5.35
CA VAL A 61 -46.33 9.44 5.12
C VAL A 61 -45.42 9.27 3.89
N LEU A 62 -45.21 10.29 3.07
CA LEU A 62 -44.31 10.21 1.90
C LEU A 62 -42.84 10.59 2.17
N ALA A 63 -42.44 10.85 3.42
CA ALA A 63 -41.07 11.24 3.77
C ALA A 63 -40.17 10.08 4.27
N LEU A 64 -40.65 8.82 4.27
CA LEU A 64 -39.90 7.66 4.76
C LEU A 64 -39.47 6.66 3.67
N ALA A 65 -39.61 7.01 2.40
CA ALA A 65 -39.20 6.17 1.26
C ALA A 65 -38.30 6.92 0.27
N ALA A 66 -37.47 7.85 0.74
CA ALA A 66 -36.26 8.18 -0.01
C ALA A 66 -35.29 7.00 0.16
N PRO A 67 -34.81 6.35 -0.92
CA PRO A 67 -33.69 5.44 -0.76
C PRO A 67 -32.57 6.26 -0.13
N ALA A 68 -32.09 5.82 1.03
CA ALA A 68 -30.84 6.36 1.55
C ALA A 68 -29.84 6.32 0.39
N PRO A 69 -29.07 7.39 0.12
CA PRO A 69 -27.98 7.26 -0.83
C PRO A 69 -27.20 6.03 -0.39
N ALA A 70 -27.05 5.06 -1.30
CA ALA A 70 -26.19 3.93 -1.05
C ALA A 70 -24.88 4.56 -0.57
N ARG A 71 -24.57 4.39 0.72
CA ARG A 71 -23.23 4.62 1.19
C ARG A 71 -22.44 3.67 0.30
N ALA A 72 -21.70 4.21 -0.66
CA ALA A 72 -20.54 3.51 -1.14
C ALA A 72 -19.83 3.11 0.16
N ASP A 73 -19.75 1.82 0.42
CA ASP A 73 -18.79 1.33 1.39
C ASP A 73 -17.49 1.97 0.95
N GLY A 74 -17.04 2.96 1.72
CA GLY A 74 -15.74 3.57 1.50
C GLY A 74 -14.70 2.46 1.45
N PRO A 75 -13.53 2.70 0.83
CA PRO A 75 -12.43 1.74 0.91
C PRO A 75 -12.31 1.27 2.37
N PRO A 76 -12.22 -0.05 2.62
CA PRO A 76 -12.32 -0.59 3.96
C PRO A 76 -11.39 0.18 4.88
N ALA A 77 -11.97 0.81 5.89
CA ALA A 77 -11.25 1.60 6.87
C ALA A 77 -10.11 0.75 7.45
N GLY A 78 -8.85 1.15 7.24
CA GLY A 78 -7.83 0.94 8.27
C GLY A 78 -8.22 1.77 9.50
N PRO A 79 -7.89 1.38 10.74
CA PRO A 79 -6.75 0.54 11.12
C PRO A 79 -7.06 -0.56 12.17
N GLU A 80 -6.46 -1.73 12.00
CA GLU A 80 -5.90 -2.49 13.15
C GLU A 80 -4.37 -2.43 13.16
N ALA A 81 -3.79 -1.45 12.46
CA ALA A 81 -2.39 -1.10 12.61
C ALA A 81 -2.01 -0.77 14.08
N GLY A 82 -3.00 -0.57 14.96
CA GLY A 82 -2.80 -0.42 16.40
C GLY A 82 -2.72 -1.72 17.21
N SER A 83 -3.04 -2.90 16.67
CA SER A 83 -3.01 -4.16 17.44
C SER A 83 -1.77 -5.02 17.18
N LEU A 84 -1.13 -4.93 16.01
CA LEU A 84 0.13 -5.63 15.74
C LEU A 84 1.36 -4.81 16.18
N PRO A 85 2.45 -5.47 16.62
CA PRO A 85 3.70 -4.77 16.89
C PRO A 85 4.29 -4.20 15.60
N THR A 86 4.88 -3.00 15.70
CA THR A 86 5.50 -2.31 14.56
C THR A 86 7.00 -2.63 14.48
N LEU A 87 7.49 -2.98 13.30
CA LEU A 87 8.92 -3.06 12.99
C LEU A 87 9.43 -1.73 12.44
N ALA A 88 10.69 -1.45 12.77
CA ALA A 88 11.41 -0.28 12.28
C ALA A 88 12.69 -0.72 11.56
N GLN A 89 13.18 0.14 10.67
CA GLN A 89 14.45 -0.06 9.97
C GLN A 89 15.67 0.00 10.89
N ARG A 90 15.55 0.73 12.02
CA ARG A 90 16.55 0.74 13.09
C ARG A 90 15.87 0.56 14.44
N VAL A 91 16.58 -0.07 15.37
CA VAL A 91 16.15 -0.22 16.76
C VAL A 91 17.17 0.43 17.68
N ALA A 92 16.71 1.11 18.74
CA ALA A 92 17.61 1.48 19.83
C ALA A 92 18.17 0.18 20.42
N GLN A 93 19.46 0.15 20.81
CA GLN A 93 20.12 -1.04 21.37
C GLN A 93 19.14 -1.77 22.28
N PRO A 94 18.63 -2.93 21.85
CA PRO A 94 17.44 -3.44 22.47
C PRO A 94 17.84 -3.94 23.86
N ARG A 95 17.19 -3.38 24.89
CA ARG A 95 17.54 -3.58 26.31
C ARG A 95 17.61 -5.07 26.73
N ASP A 96 17.02 -5.96 25.92
CA ASP A 96 16.90 -7.41 26.15
C ASP A 96 17.47 -8.30 25.00
N GLY A 97 18.25 -7.74 24.06
CA GLY A 97 18.68 -8.49 22.86
C GLY A 97 17.69 -8.36 21.68
N CYS A 98 17.69 -9.28 20.72
CA CYS A 98 16.96 -9.09 19.44
C CYS A 98 15.45 -8.82 19.57
N VAL A 99 14.88 -8.20 18.52
CA VAL A 99 13.42 -8.01 18.41
C VAL A 99 12.71 -9.35 18.60
N LYS A 100 11.83 -9.39 19.59
CA LYS A 100 11.13 -10.62 20.00
C LYS A 100 10.04 -10.99 19.00
N ALA A 101 9.78 -12.28 18.90
CA ALA A 101 8.69 -12.81 18.09
C ALA A 101 7.33 -12.22 18.51
N SER A 102 6.46 -11.96 17.53
CA SER A 102 5.08 -11.59 17.79
C SER A 102 4.24 -12.84 18.08
N GLY A 103 3.43 -12.80 19.13
CA GLY A 103 2.40 -13.82 19.38
C GLY A 103 1.10 -13.56 18.62
N LYS A 104 1.00 -12.44 17.90
CA LYS A 104 -0.23 -11.99 17.26
C LYS A 104 -0.27 -12.44 15.79
N ARG A 105 -1.45 -12.84 15.33
CA ARG A 105 -1.74 -13.21 13.94
C ARG A 105 -3.01 -12.51 13.49
N SER A 106 -3.11 -12.25 12.20
CA SER A 106 -4.28 -11.65 11.58
C SER A 106 -4.64 -12.43 10.32
N GLU A 107 -5.92 -12.79 10.22
CA GLU A 107 -6.50 -13.45 9.05
C GLU A 107 -6.96 -12.43 8.00
N ARG A 108 -6.99 -11.14 8.33
CA ARG A 108 -7.42 -10.08 7.41
C ARG A 108 -6.44 -9.96 6.26
N THR A 109 -6.97 -9.87 5.04
CA THR A 109 -6.21 -9.53 3.85
C THR A 109 -5.65 -8.11 3.98
N PRO A 110 -4.32 -7.93 4.03
CA PRO A 110 -3.72 -6.60 4.08
C PRO A 110 -4.05 -5.81 2.82
N TRP A 111 -4.19 -4.49 2.94
CA TRP A 111 -4.51 -3.64 1.79
C TRP A 111 -3.55 -3.80 0.60
N PRO A 112 -2.23 -4.06 0.75
CA PRO A 112 -1.35 -4.28 -0.40
C PRO A 112 -1.71 -5.54 -1.19
N GLN A 113 -2.26 -6.57 -0.55
CA GLN A 113 -2.73 -7.78 -1.24
C GLN A 113 -3.94 -7.47 -2.12
N ALA A 114 -4.91 -6.73 -1.57
CA ALA A 114 -6.08 -6.29 -2.31
C ALA A 114 -5.72 -5.30 -3.44
N PHE A 115 -4.72 -4.45 -3.21
CA PHE A 115 -4.28 -3.42 -4.14
C PHE A 115 -3.45 -3.98 -5.30
N LEU A 116 -2.43 -4.79 -5.01
CA LEU A 116 -1.49 -5.33 -6.00
C LEU A 116 -2.00 -6.59 -6.70
N ARG A 117 -3.03 -7.24 -6.15
CA ARG A 117 -3.70 -8.41 -6.73
C ARG A 117 -2.75 -9.54 -7.19
N PRO A 118 -1.79 -9.98 -6.35
CA PRO A 118 -0.85 -11.04 -6.76
C PRO A 118 -1.58 -12.37 -7.05
N ASP A 119 -2.75 -12.59 -6.43
CA ASP A 119 -3.65 -13.72 -6.72
C ASP A 119 -4.03 -13.83 -8.21
N ALA A 120 -4.21 -12.68 -8.88
CA ALA A 120 -4.63 -12.64 -10.28
C ALA A 120 -3.51 -13.04 -11.25
N VAL A 121 -2.24 -13.01 -10.82
CA VAL A 121 -1.07 -13.27 -11.68
C VAL A 121 -0.35 -14.58 -11.37
N TRP A 122 -0.54 -15.15 -10.17
CA TRP A 122 0.02 -16.44 -9.78
C TRP A 122 -0.26 -17.61 -10.74
N PRO A 123 -1.41 -17.70 -11.42
CA PRO A 123 -1.62 -18.73 -12.45
C PRO A 123 -0.62 -18.68 -13.61
N LEU A 124 0.03 -17.53 -13.83
CA LEU A 124 1.05 -17.35 -14.87
C LEU A 124 2.47 -17.47 -14.31
N SER A 125 2.71 -16.88 -13.13
CA SER A 125 4.02 -16.94 -12.49
C SER A 125 3.88 -16.69 -10.99
N GLU A 126 4.62 -17.48 -10.22
CA GLU A 126 4.82 -17.27 -8.77
C GLU A 126 6.27 -16.89 -8.45
N GLY A 127 7.08 -16.56 -9.48
CA GLY A 127 8.51 -16.23 -9.36
C GLY A 127 9.44 -17.43 -9.18
N ALA A 128 8.99 -18.64 -9.53
CA ALA A 128 9.80 -19.84 -9.46
C ALA A 128 11.09 -19.70 -10.29
N GLY A 129 12.22 -20.20 -9.76
CA GLY A 129 13.52 -20.13 -10.44
C GLY A 129 14.26 -18.79 -10.33
N VAL A 130 13.63 -17.77 -9.73
CA VAL A 130 14.25 -16.46 -9.52
C VAL A 130 14.80 -16.35 -8.10
N THR A 131 16.06 -15.94 -7.97
CA THR A 131 16.66 -15.58 -6.68
C THR A 131 16.60 -14.07 -6.47
N VAL A 132 15.96 -13.66 -5.38
CA VAL A 132 15.92 -12.27 -4.90
C VAL A 132 16.83 -12.15 -3.68
N ALA A 133 17.86 -11.31 -3.76
CA ALA A 133 18.67 -10.99 -2.60
C ALA A 133 18.01 -9.92 -1.74
N VAL A 134 18.04 -10.11 -0.42
CA VAL A 134 17.65 -9.10 0.56
C VAL A 134 18.93 -8.63 1.26
N VAL A 135 19.38 -7.43 0.89
CA VAL A 135 20.60 -6.79 1.41
C VAL A 135 20.18 -5.84 2.54
N GLY A 136 20.37 -6.26 3.79
CA GLY A 136 19.87 -5.53 4.94
C GLY A 136 20.30 -6.13 6.28
N SER A 137 19.36 -6.26 7.22
CA SER A 137 19.65 -6.74 8.58
C SER A 137 19.79 -8.25 8.74
N GLY A 138 19.67 -9.01 7.64
CA GLY A 138 19.55 -10.47 7.63
C GLY A 138 18.12 -10.92 7.35
N VAL A 139 17.89 -12.23 7.29
CA VAL A 139 16.56 -12.81 7.11
C VAL A 139 16.42 -14.04 8.00
N ASP A 140 15.56 -13.96 9.01
CA ASP A 140 15.28 -15.07 9.91
C ASP A 140 14.42 -16.14 9.23
N GLY A 141 14.96 -17.36 9.13
CA GLY A 141 14.25 -18.52 8.59
C GLY A 141 13.20 -19.13 9.51
N ALA A 142 13.17 -18.76 10.79
CA ALA A 142 12.31 -19.36 11.82
C ALA A 142 10.80 -19.09 11.59
N SER A 143 10.44 -18.13 10.73
CA SER A 143 9.04 -17.90 10.33
C SER A 143 8.45 -19.08 9.56
N GLY A 144 9.28 -19.91 8.93
CA GLY A 144 8.83 -21.01 8.06
C GLY A 144 8.24 -20.53 6.73
N ASP A 145 8.22 -19.23 6.47
CA ASP A 145 7.70 -18.67 5.22
C ASP A 145 8.58 -19.03 4.03
N LEU A 146 9.88 -19.18 4.27
CA LEU A 146 10.93 -19.39 3.28
C LEU A 146 11.64 -20.75 3.39
N GLU A 147 11.12 -21.69 4.18
CA GLU A 147 11.62 -23.08 4.29
C GLU A 147 11.95 -23.69 2.91
N GLY A 148 13.19 -24.17 2.74
CA GLY A 148 13.69 -24.72 1.46
C GLY A 148 13.97 -23.69 0.35
N ARG A 149 13.74 -22.39 0.60
CA ARG A 149 13.92 -21.29 -0.35
C ARG A 149 14.79 -20.13 0.18
N LEU A 150 15.17 -20.15 1.45
CA LEU A 150 16.13 -19.22 2.04
C LEU A 150 17.56 -19.79 1.91
N THR A 151 18.48 -18.97 1.39
CA THR A 151 19.91 -19.28 1.31
C THR A 151 20.70 -18.22 2.08
N ALA A 152 21.68 -18.66 2.87
CA ALA A 152 22.60 -17.76 3.56
C ALA A 152 23.64 -17.20 2.58
N GLY A 153 23.72 -15.88 2.49
CA GLY A 153 24.84 -15.16 1.89
C GLY A 153 25.82 -14.69 2.97
N PRO A 154 26.73 -13.77 2.65
CA PRO A 154 27.64 -13.24 3.65
C PRO A 154 26.90 -12.34 4.66
N ARG A 155 27.37 -12.40 5.91
CA ARG A 155 27.14 -11.37 6.90
C ARG A 155 28.42 -10.55 7.06
N LEU A 156 28.34 -9.27 6.74
CA LEU A 156 29.45 -8.31 6.72
C LEU A 156 29.46 -7.41 7.96
N SER A 157 28.35 -7.36 8.71
CA SER A 157 28.23 -6.62 9.97
C SER A 157 27.33 -7.36 10.96
N GLY A 158 27.55 -7.17 12.25
CA GLY A 158 26.86 -7.89 13.32
C GLY A 158 27.29 -9.37 13.47
N PRO A 159 26.84 -10.04 14.55
CA PRO A 159 27.22 -11.42 14.83
C PRO A 159 26.34 -12.45 14.12
N GLY A 160 26.85 -13.68 14.01
CA GLY A 160 26.17 -14.82 13.39
C GLY A 160 26.30 -14.84 11.86
N ASP A 161 25.39 -15.57 11.20
CA ASP A 161 25.29 -15.57 9.73
C ASP A 161 24.12 -14.66 9.26
N SER A 162 23.93 -14.58 7.94
CA SER A 162 22.89 -13.73 7.36
C SER A 162 21.46 -14.25 7.59
N THR A 163 21.29 -15.48 8.10
CA THR A 163 19.99 -16.05 8.45
C THR A 163 19.53 -15.70 9.86
N ARG A 164 20.36 -14.95 10.60
CA ARG A 164 19.97 -14.25 11.82
C ARG A 164 19.55 -12.83 11.47
N ASP A 165 18.44 -12.36 12.04
CA ASP A 165 17.98 -10.97 11.90
C ASP A 165 17.53 -10.40 13.24
N CYS A 166 18.40 -9.60 13.86
CA CYS A 166 18.15 -9.06 15.20
C CYS A 166 17.20 -7.86 15.19
N VAL A 167 17.11 -7.17 14.05
CA VAL A 167 16.26 -6.00 13.83
C VAL A 167 14.86 -6.43 13.37
N GLY A 168 14.77 -7.53 12.63
CA GLY A 168 13.55 -8.05 12.04
C GLY A 168 13.15 -7.42 10.71
N HIS A 169 13.85 -6.36 10.30
CA HIS A 169 13.52 -5.58 9.10
C HIS A 169 13.71 -6.38 7.82
N GLY A 170 14.88 -7.01 7.63
CA GLY A 170 15.14 -7.83 6.44
C GLY A 170 14.25 -9.06 6.36
N THR A 171 13.91 -9.69 7.49
CA THR A 171 12.93 -10.78 7.57
C THR A 171 11.56 -10.32 7.06
N PHE A 172 11.13 -9.13 7.49
CA PHE A 172 9.87 -8.55 7.06
C PHE A 172 9.86 -8.26 5.56
N LEU A 173 10.93 -7.66 5.02
CA LEU A 173 11.04 -7.42 3.57
C LEU A 173 11.05 -8.73 2.78
N ALA A 174 11.77 -9.75 3.25
CA ALA A 174 11.79 -11.07 2.62
C ALA A 174 10.41 -11.72 2.60
N ALA A 175 9.62 -11.52 3.65
CA ALA A 175 8.24 -11.98 3.71
C ALA A 175 7.36 -11.27 2.66
N LEU A 176 7.45 -9.93 2.54
CA LEU A 176 6.73 -9.18 1.50
C LEU A 176 7.08 -9.66 0.08
N ILE A 177 8.34 -10.05 -0.14
CA ILE A 177 8.81 -10.55 -1.43
C ILE A 177 8.29 -11.97 -1.70
N ALA A 178 8.46 -12.91 -0.76
CA ALA A 178 8.40 -14.33 -1.09
C ALA A 178 7.77 -15.24 -0.02
N ALA A 179 7.05 -14.70 0.97
CA ALA A 179 6.34 -15.56 1.92
C ALA A 179 5.36 -16.49 1.21
N ARG A 180 5.29 -17.76 1.64
CA ARG A 180 4.32 -18.71 1.09
C ARG A 180 2.88 -18.32 1.46
N PRO A 181 1.91 -18.53 0.57
CA PRO A 181 0.50 -18.43 0.92
C PRO A 181 0.17 -19.48 1.98
N ARG A 182 -0.68 -19.10 2.94
CA ARG A 182 -1.19 -19.97 4.00
C ARG A 182 -2.69 -19.74 4.12
N THR A 183 -3.44 -20.79 4.42
CA THR A 183 -4.91 -20.71 4.49
C THR A 183 -5.42 -20.02 5.75
N ASP A 184 -4.61 -19.94 6.80
CA ASP A 184 -4.93 -19.34 8.10
C ASP A 184 -4.35 -17.91 8.25
N VAL A 185 -3.88 -17.30 7.15
CA VAL A 185 -3.27 -15.96 7.13
C VAL A 185 -3.65 -15.25 5.84
N GLY A 186 -4.17 -14.02 5.93
CA GLY A 186 -4.56 -13.21 4.76
C GLY A 186 -3.39 -12.61 3.96
N PHE A 187 -2.16 -12.99 4.29
CA PHE A 187 -0.92 -12.43 3.76
C PHE A 187 -0.06 -13.51 3.07
N ALA A 188 0.54 -13.15 1.94
CA ALA A 188 1.59 -13.89 1.25
C ALA A 188 2.64 -12.91 0.70
N GLY A 189 3.78 -13.42 0.22
CA GLY A 189 4.70 -12.62 -0.59
C GLY A 189 4.18 -12.43 -2.01
N ILE A 190 4.66 -11.41 -2.72
CA ILE A 190 4.28 -11.19 -4.12
C ILE A 190 4.72 -12.33 -5.03
N ALA A 191 5.93 -12.85 -4.84
CA ALA A 191 6.53 -13.95 -5.59
C ALA A 191 6.77 -15.18 -4.67
N PRO A 192 5.71 -15.93 -4.32
CA PRO A 192 5.76 -16.95 -3.27
C PRO A 192 6.62 -18.18 -3.61
N ARG A 193 7.11 -18.32 -4.84
CA ARG A 193 8.04 -19.38 -5.26
C ARG A 193 9.44 -18.88 -5.59
N ALA A 194 9.72 -17.59 -5.44
CA ALA A 194 11.07 -17.06 -5.52
C ALA A 194 11.96 -17.62 -4.39
N ARG A 195 13.26 -17.70 -4.64
CA ARG A 195 14.27 -17.98 -3.60
C ARG A 195 14.74 -16.65 -3.01
N VAL A 196 15.05 -16.65 -1.72
CA VAL A 196 15.62 -15.50 -1.03
C VAL A 196 17.07 -15.78 -0.68
N LEU A 197 17.97 -14.89 -1.09
CA LEU A 197 19.34 -14.84 -0.61
C LEU A 197 19.46 -13.77 0.46
N ALA A 198 19.79 -14.15 1.69
CA ALA A 198 19.98 -13.19 2.77
C ALA A 198 21.41 -12.63 2.73
N VAL A 199 21.56 -11.31 2.77
CA VAL A 199 22.89 -10.65 2.86
C VAL A 199 22.85 -9.64 4.00
N GLY A 200 23.64 -9.89 5.05
CA GLY A 200 23.67 -9.08 6.25
C GLY A 200 24.69 -7.94 6.12
N VAL A 201 24.23 -6.70 6.00
CA VAL A 201 25.08 -5.50 5.90
C VAL A 201 24.91 -4.54 7.06
N THR A 202 23.89 -4.74 7.92
CA THR A 202 23.71 -3.92 9.11
C THR A 202 24.20 -4.63 10.37
N ASP A 203 24.54 -3.85 11.39
CA ASP A 203 24.65 -4.37 12.76
C ASP A 203 23.27 -4.71 13.36
N ASP A 204 23.27 -5.15 14.62
CA ASP A 204 22.06 -5.53 15.36
C ASP A 204 21.14 -4.34 15.72
N THR A 205 21.54 -3.11 15.38
CA THR A 205 20.70 -1.90 15.51
C THR A 205 20.10 -1.44 14.18
N GLY A 206 20.50 -2.05 13.07
CA GLY A 206 20.12 -1.64 11.72
C GLY A 206 21.01 -0.55 11.13
N ALA A 207 22.17 -0.27 11.73
CA ALA A 207 23.14 0.68 11.20
C ALA A 207 24.06 0.01 10.16
N THR A 208 24.39 0.74 9.10
CA THR A 208 25.29 0.32 8.01
C THR A 208 26.05 1.54 7.49
N ASP A 209 27.08 1.29 6.70
CA ASP A 209 27.79 2.31 5.94
C ASP A 209 27.79 1.99 4.43
N ALA A 210 28.36 2.90 3.64
CA ALA A 210 28.43 2.81 2.18
C ALA A 210 29.28 1.64 1.68
N ASP A 211 30.34 1.28 2.40
CA ASP A 211 31.29 0.23 2.01
C ASP A 211 30.69 -1.16 2.27
N LEU A 212 30.02 -1.34 3.42
CA LEU A 212 29.20 -2.52 3.72
C LEU A 212 28.11 -2.74 2.68
N LEU A 213 27.39 -1.68 2.29
CA LEU A 213 26.38 -1.74 1.23
C LEU A 213 26.99 -2.15 -0.11
N ALA A 214 28.08 -1.51 -0.52
CA ALA A 214 28.76 -1.83 -1.78
C ALA A 214 29.21 -3.29 -1.85
N ARG A 215 29.83 -3.81 -0.78
CA ARG A 215 30.23 -5.21 -0.69
C ARG A 215 29.04 -6.17 -0.69
N GLY A 216 27.97 -5.85 0.04
CA GLY A 216 26.76 -6.67 0.08
C GLY A 216 26.07 -6.77 -1.29
N ILE A 217 25.99 -5.66 -2.02
CA ILE A 217 25.44 -5.62 -3.38
C ILE A 217 26.28 -6.48 -4.33
N ARG A 218 27.61 -6.35 -4.29
CA ARG A 218 28.52 -7.18 -5.10
C ARG A 218 28.37 -8.66 -4.77
N ALA A 219 28.34 -9.02 -3.49
CA ALA A 219 28.15 -10.40 -3.05
C ALA A 219 26.80 -11.00 -3.51
N ALA A 220 25.73 -10.22 -3.45
CA ALA A 220 24.42 -10.64 -3.97
C ALA A 220 24.46 -10.92 -5.48
N ALA A 221 25.11 -10.03 -6.25
CA ALA A 221 25.28 -10.20 -7.68
C ALA A 221 26.18 -11.41 -8.02
N ASP A 222 27.27 -11.61 -7.28
CA ASP A 222 28.18 -12.75 -7.47
C ASP A 222 27.53 -14.09 -7.13
N ALA A 223 26.60 -14.10 -6.18
CA ALA A 223 25.76 -15.26 -5.87
C ALA A 223 24.64 -15.51 -6.90
N GLY A 224 24.56 -14.72 -7.97
CA GLY A 224 23.62 -14.92 -9.08
C GLY A 224 22.19 -14.45 -8.78
N ALA A 225 21.98 -13.57 -7.81
CA ALA A 225 20.68 -12.95 -7.60
C ALA A 225 20.29 -12.12 -8.84
N ARG A 226 19.09 -12.35 -9.38
CA ARG A 226 18.57 -11.58 -10.53
C ARG A 226 17.88 -10.28 -10.12
N VAL A 227 17.47 -10.21 -8.86
CA VAL A 227 16.89 -9.02 -8.23
C VAL A 227 17.55 -8.82 -6.88
N ILE A 228 17.93 -7.59 -6.56
CA ILE A 228 18.55 -7.23 -5.29
C ILE A 228 17.69 -6.16 -4.63
N ALA A 229 16.98 -6.52 -3.57
CA ALA A 229 16.23 -5.58 -2.73
C ALA A 229 17.14 -5.05 -1.62
N VAL A 230 17.39 -3.74 -1.61
CA VAL A 230 18.21 -3.09 -0.58
C VAL A 230 17.29 -2.52 0.50
N ALA A 231 17.60 -2.79 1.77
CA ALA A 231 16.76 -2.39 2.90
C ALA A 231 16.86 -0.90 3.26
N VAL A 232 17.88 -0.20 2.77
CA VAL A 232 18.17 1.22 3.07
C VAL A 232 18.43 2.02 1.79
N PRO A 233 18.25 3.36 1.81
CA PRO A 233 18.60 4.20 0.67
C PRO A 233 20.08 4.09 0.33
N LEU A 234 20.38 4.04 -0.97
CA LEU A 234 21.77 4.05 -1.42
C LEU A 234 22.35 5.46 -1.27
N PRO A 235 23.58 5.60 -0.76
CA PRO A 235 24.29 6.88 -0.78
C PRO A 235 24.36 7.46 -2.20
N GLY A 236 24.75 8.74 -2.30
CA GLY A 236 24.72 9.54 -3.53
C GLY A 236 25.38 8.93 -4.78
N PRO A 237 25.40 9.66 -5.91
CA PRO A 237 25.69 9.09 -7.22
C PRO A 237 27.14 8.61 -7.42
N ASP A 238 28.02 8.82 -6.45
CA ASP A 238 29.46 8.58 -6.55
C ASP A 238 29.95 7.59 -5.47
N GLY A 239 31.07 6.92 -5.75
CA GLY A 239 31.76 6.04 -4.81
C GLY A 239 31.29 4.58 -4.86
N GLY A 240 31.70 3.83 -3.83
CA GLY A 240 31.56 2.37 -3.77
C GLY A 240 30.15 1.82 -4.08
N PRO A 241 29.06 2.39 -3.51
CA PRO A 241 27.70 1.95 -3.82
C PRO A 241 27.33 2.09 -5.30
N ALA A 242 27.64 3.23 -5.94
CA ALA A 242 27.31 3.45 -7.35
C ALA A 242 28.05 2.48 -8.28
N GLU A 243 29.33 2.21 -8.00
CA GLU A 243 30.10 1.19 -8.71
C GLU A 243 29.54 -0.22 -8.47
N ALA A 244 29.07 -0.52 -7.26
CA ALA A 244 28.43 -1.80 -6.95
C ALA A 244 27.09 -1.96 -7.68
N VAL A 245 26.31 -0.89 -7.84
CA VAL A 245 25.09 -0.89 -8.68
C VAL A 245 25.43 -1.21 -10.13
N ALA A 246 26.41 -0.51 -10.70
CA ALA A 246 26.87 -0.76 -12.06
C ALA A 246 27.38 -2.21 -12.24
N TYR A 247 28.13 -2.72 -11.26
CA TYR A 247 28.60 -4.11 -11.24
C TYR A 247 27.43 -5.11 -11.23
N ALA A 248 26.44 -4.91 -10.36
CA ALA A 248 25.26 -5.77 -10.28
C ALA A 248 24.46 -5.77 -11.59
N ARG A 249 24.27 -4.60 -12.22
CA ARG A 249 23.64 -4.51 -13.55
C ARG A 249 24.44 -5.25 -14.62
N GLY A 250 25.77 -5.12 -14.61
CA GLY A 250 26.66 -5.87 -15.51
C GLY A 250 26.57 -7.40 -15.34
N LYS A 251 26.15 -7.87 -14.16
CA LYS A 251 25.84 -9.28 -13.88
C LYS A 251 24.39 -9.66 -14.20
N GLY A 252 23.59 -8.74 -14.74
CA GLY A 252 22.19 -8.96 -15.09
C GLY A 252 21.22 -8.92 -13.91
N ALA A 253 21.61 -8.27 -12.80
CA ALA A 253 20.80 -8.11 -11.61
C ALA A 253 20.14 -6.72 -11.55
N LEU A 254 18.82 -6.69 -11.36
CA LEU A 254 18.10 -5.44 -11.11
C LEU A 254 18.20 -5.08 -9.63
N LEU A 255 18.77 -3.92 -9.34
CA LEU A 255 18.80 -3.38 -7.98
C LEU A 255 17.56 -2.52 -7.72
N VAL A 256 16.82 -2.83 -6.66
CA VAL A 256 15.63 -2.09 -6.23
C VAL A 256 15.91 -1.50 -4.85
N ALA A 257 15.80 -0.18 -4.73
CA ALA A 257 16.17 0.55 -3.52
C ALA A 257 15.07 1.53 -3.07
N PRO A 258 14.91 1.75 -1.75
CA PRO A 258 14.01 2.76 -1.24
C PRO A 258 14.48 4.17 -1.56
N ALA A 259 13.55 5.05 -1.92
CA ALA A 259 13.82 6.46 -2.20
C ALA A 259 14.16 7.28 -0.93
N GLY A 260 13.94 6.73 0.26
CA GLY A 260 14.20 7.38 1.54
C GLY A 260 14.18 6.37 2.69
N TYR A 261 14.61 6.81 3.87
CA TYR A 261 14.59 5.97 5.07
C TYR A 261 13.14 5.72 5.52
N ASP A 262 12.92 4.63 6.24
CA ASP A 262 11.61 4.30 6.78
C ASP A 262 11.28 5.17 7.99
N GLY A 263 9.99 5.40 8.24
CA GLY A 263 9.48 6.17 9.36
C GLY A 263 9.30 7.66 9.06
N GLN A 264 8.25 8.25 9.62
CA GLN A 264 7.95 9.67 9.47
C GLN A 264 8.84 10.51 10.39
N GLY A 265 9.41 11.61 9.87
CA GLY A 265 10.16 12.57 10.68
C GLY A 265 11.62 12.22 10.99
N ARG A 266 12.23 11.26 10.28
CA ARG A 266 13.70 11.10 10.34
C ARG A 266 14.37 12.36 9.81
N THR A 267 15.29 12.91 10.59
CA THR A 267 16.11 14.06 10.22
C THR A 267 17.30 13.69 9.35
N GLU A 268 17.61 12.39 9.22
CA GLU A 268 18.61 11.90 8.27
C GLU A 268 18.13 12.20 6.85
N PRO A 269 18.81 13.11 6.12
CA PRO A 269 18.40 13.44 4.77
C PRO A 269 18.60 12.20 3.90
N ALA A 270 17.56 11.87 3.13
CA ALA A 270 17.71 10.95 2.02
C ALA A 270 18.72 11.54 1.02
N PRO A 271 19.46 10.70 0.28
CA PRO A 271 20.37 11.19 -0.75
C PRO A 271 19.62 12.02 -1.78
N ALA A 272 20.21 13.16 -2.15
CA ALA A 272 19.62 14.09 -3.13
C ALA A 272 19.34 13.41 -4.48
N ARG A 273 20.23 12.48 -4.84
CA ARG A 273 20.14 11.66 -6.04
C ARG A 273 20.60 10.24 -5.69
N PRO A 274 19.78 9.21 -5.97
CA PRO A 274 20.18 7.83 -5.78
C PRO A 274 21.29 7.43 -6.76
N ALA A 275 22.04 6.38 -6.43
CA ALA A 275 23.03 5.78 -7.32
C ALA A 275 22.42 5.46 -8.70
N PRO A 276 23.01 5.94 -9.82
CA PRO A 276 22.51 5.65 -11.16
C PRO A 276 22.39 4.14 -11.43
N GLY A 277 21.32 3.73 -12.09
CA GLY A 277 21.05 2.33 -12.41
C GLY A 277 20.36 1.53 -11.30
N ALA A 278 20.04 2.14 -10.16
CA ALA A 278 19.11 1.57 -9.20
C ALA A 278 17.67 1.98 -9.52
N LEU A 279 16.72 1.05 -9.43
CA LEU A 279 15.29 1.34 -9.51
C LEU A 279 14.80 1.83 -8.15
N THR A 280 14.46 3.11 -8.06
CA THR A 280 14.06 3.74 -6.79
C THR A 280 12.57 3.75 -6.56
N VAL A 281 12.16 3.40 -5.33
CA VAL A 281 10.75 3.22 -4.99
C VAL A 281 10.37 4.05 -3.77
N ALA A 282 9.31 4.86 -3.89
CA ALA A 282 8.71 5.55 -2.75
C ALA A 282 7.44 4.84 -2.26
N ALA A 283 7.12 5.06 -0.98
CA ALA A 283 5.97 4.45 -0.34
C ALA A 283 4.67 5.13 -0.77
N LEU A 284 3.67 4.31 -1.05
CA LEU A 284 2.28 4.71 -1.25
C LEU A 284 1.46 4.42 0.01
N SER A 285 0.63 5.37 0.38
CA SER A 285 -0.38 5.24 1.44
C SER A 285 -1.65 4.56 0.91
N PRO A 286 -2.49 3.97 1.78
CA PRO A 286 -3.75 3.34 1.37
C PRO A 286 -4.72 4.26 0.63
N ASP A 287 -4.60 5.58 0.82
CA ASP A 287 -5.40 6.60 0.12
C ASP A 287 -4.87 6.95 -1.29
N GLY A 288 -3.81 6.28 -1.74
CA GLY A 288 -3.20 6.49 -3.05
C GLY A 288 -2.27 7.71 -3.11
N THR A 289 -1.94 8.33 -1.97
CA THR A 289 -0.95 9.41 -1.91
C THR A 289 0.45 8.87 -1.61
N PRO A 290 1.51 9.45 -2.18
CA PRO A 290 2.87 9.11 -1.74
C PRO A 290 3.05 9.51 -0.28
N ALA A 291 3.63 8.63 0.52
CA ALA A 291 4.16 9.01 1.81
C ALA A 291 5.41 9.87 1.56
N GLU A 292 5.38 11.12 2.05
CA GLU A 292 6.39 12.16 1.82
C GLU A 292 7.82 11.59 1.81
N PRO A 293 8.49 11.57 0.64
CA PRO A 293 9.94 11.50 0.60
C PRO A 293 10.43 12.77 1.31
N GLY A 294 11.32 12.66 2.29
CA GLY A 294 11.91 13.85 2.90
C GLY A 294 12.43 14.82 1.84
N PRO A 295 12.52 16.13 2.12
CA PRO A 295 12.70 17.23 1.14
C PRO A 295 13.95 17.12 0.23
N ALA A 296 14.85 16.16 0.49
CA ALA A 296 16.02 15.89 -0.31
C ALA A 296 15.83 14.78 -1.36
N ALA A 297 14.85 13.88 -1.25
CA ALA A 297 14.77 12.76 -2.17
C ALA A 297 14.33 13.23 -3.58
N GLY A 298 15.19 13.02 -4.58
CA GLY A 298 14.82 13.19 -5.99
C GLY A 298 13.58 12.37 -6.36
N ARG A 299 13.00 12.63 -7.53
CA ARG A 299 11.80 11.93 -7.99
C ARG A 299 12.06 10.41 -8.07
N PRO A 300 11.28 9.56 -7.36
CA PRO A 300 11.39 8.11 -7.46
C PRO A 300 10.94 7.60 -8.83
N ASP A 301 11.46 6.44 -9.23
CA ASP A 301 11.06 5.76 -10.46
C ASP A 301 9.65 5.17 -10.37
N LEU A 302 9.32 4.56 -9.23
CA LEU A 302 8.03 3.91 -8.98
C LEU A 302 7.50 4.22 -7.58
N LEU A 303 6.18 4.04 -7.43
CA LEU A 303 5.47 3.96 -6.18
C LEU A 303 4.98 2.53 -5.97
N ALA A 304 4.95 2.09 -4.72
CA ALA A 304 4.31 0.85 -4.33
C ALA A 304 3.79 0.96 -2.89
N PRO A 305 2.84 0.11 -2.46
CA PRO A 305 2.38 0.07 -1.08
C PRO A 305 3.52 0.10 -0.08
N GLY A 306 3.52 1.07 0.84
CA GLY A 306 4.60 1.21 1.80
C GLY A 306 4.17 1.70 3.18
N VAL A 307 2.90 2.05 3.38
CA VAL A 307 2.37 2.50 4.67
C VAL A 307 1.40 1.48 5.25
N ALA A 308 1.50 1.26 6.56
CA ALA A 308 0.67 0.32 7.31
C ALA A 308 0.60 -1.07 6.65
N VAL A 309 1.75 -1.57 6.20
CA VAL A 309 1.84 -2.89 5.56
C VAL A 309 1.98 -3.96 6.63
N MET A 310 1.46 -5.16 6.36
CA MET A 310 1.53 -6.31 7.27
C MET A 310 2.40 -7.40 6.64
N GLY A 311 3.16 -8.10 7.47
CA GLY A 311 3.99 -9.24 7.10
C GLY A 311 4.45 -10.01 8.34
N THR A 312 5.16 -11.12 8.13
CA THR A 312 5.81 -11.86 9.21
C THR A 312 7.13 -11.20 9.60
N GLY A 313 7.53 -11.37 10.86
CA GLY A 313 8.80 -10.84 11.40
C GLY A 313 9.68 -11.94 11.97
N PRO A 314 10.74 -11.57 12.72
CA PRO A 314 11.70 -12.53 13.27
C PRO A 314 11.10 -13.39 14.38
N GLY A 315 11.72 -14.53 14.64
CA GLY A 315 11.48 -15.39 15.79
C GLY A 315 10.21 -16.26 15.72
N GLY A 316 9.49 -16.28 14.60
CA GLY A 316 8.37 -17.20 14.41
C GLY A 316 7.32 -16.71 13.41
N ARG A 317 6.10 -17.25 13.53
CA ARG A 317 4.98 -17.05 12.59
C ARG A 317 4.10 -15.84 12.91
N GLY A 318 4.55 -14.96 13.80
CA GLY A 318 3.81 -13.78 14.23
C GLY A 318 3.81 -12.68 13.17
N HIS A 319 2.73 -11.89 13.14
CA HIS A 319 2.61 -10.76 12.24
C HIS A 319 3.04 -9.46 12.92
N PHE A 320 3.60 -8.58 12.11
CA PHE A 320 4.01 -7.23 12.43
C PHE A 320 3.43 -6.27 11.41
N THR A 321 3.46 -4.98 11.74
CA THR A 321 3.26 -3.90 10.79
C THR A 321 4.57 -3.17 10.53
N ALA A 322 4.74 -2.60 9.35
CA ALA A 322 5.84 -1.68 9.06
C ALA A 322 5.35 -0.54 8.16
N SER A 323 6.13 0.53 8.11
CA SER A 323 5.86 1.64 7.19
C SER A 323 7.15 2.27 6.72
N GLY A 324 7.34 2.31 5.41
CA GLY A 324 8.42 3.04 4.77
C GLY A 324 8.68 2.60 3.33
N PRO A 325 9.51 3.37 2.60
CA PRO A 325 9.87 3.07 1.23
C PRO A 325 10.58 1.72 1.04
N SER A 326 11.21 1.16 2.08
CA SER A 326 11.83 -0.18 1.99
C SER A 326 10.79 -1.28 1.74
N CYS A 327 9.60 -1.15 2.32
CA CYS A 327 8.47 -2.06 2.11
C CYS A 327 7.97 -1.96 0.67
N ALA A 328 7.90 -0.74 0.14
CA ALA A 328 7.54 -0.48 -1.25
C ALA A 328 8.57 -1.11 -2.22
N ALA A 329 9.86 -0.94 -1.94
CA ALA A 329 10.94 -1.57 -2.70
C ALA A 329 10.84 -3.10 -2.69
N ALA A 330 10.47 -3.72 -1.55
CA ALA A 330 10.25 -5.15 -1.45
C ALA A 330 9.08 -5.63 -2.34
N PHE A 331 7.95 -4.92 -2.39
CA PHE A 331 6.86 -5.27 -3.31
C PHE A 331 7.28 -5.17 -4.80
N VAL A 332 8.05 -4.15 -5.16
CA VAL A 332 8.60 -4.02 -6.52
C VAL A 332 9.59 -5.14 -6.83
N ALA A 333 10.46 -5.51 -5.89
CA ALA A 333 11.38 -6.62 -6.05
C ALA A 333 10.66 -7.97 -6.22
N GLY A 334 9.59 -8.21 -5.46
CA GLY A 334 8.71 -9.36 -5.67
C GLY A 334 8.03 -9.33 -7.05
N THR A 335 7.59 -8.16 -7.50
CA THR A 335 7.01 -8.00 -8.84
C THR A 335 8.03 -8.29 -9.94
N ALA A 336 9.26 -7.80 -9.79
CA ALA A 336 10.36 -8.12 -10.71
C ALA A 336 10.62 -9.64 -10.77
N ALA A 337 10.52 -10.34 -9.64
CA ALA A 337 10.64 -11.79 -9.60
C ALA A 337 9.47 -12.52 -10.29
N LEU A 338 8.23 -12.01 -10.18
CA LEU A 338 7.10 -12.54 -10.95
C LEU A 338 7.35 -12.44 -12.46
N VAL A 339 7.80 -11.26 -12.91
CA VAL A 339 8.12 -11.01 -14.33
C VAL A 339 9.21 -11.95 -14.81
N LEU A 340 10.31 -12.09 -14.07
CA LEU A 340 11.40 -12.99 -14.45
C LEU A 340 11.02 -14.47 -14.38
N GLY A 341 10.10 -14.86 -13.48
CA GLY A 341 9.55 -16.21 -13.44
C GLY A 341 8.75 -16.57 -14.70
N TYR A 342 8.07 -15.57 -15.30
CA TYR A 342 7.32 -15.74 -16.54
C TYR A 342 8.20 -15.54 -17.79
N ARG A 343 9.13 -14.59 -17.75
CA ARG A 343 10.02 -14.18 -18.85
C ARG A 343 11.49 -14.21 -18.39
N PRO A 344 12.10 -15.40 -18.21
CA PRO A 344 13.44 -15.53 -17.62
C PRO A 344 14.56 -14.92 -18.46
N GLY A 345 14.35 -14.79 -19.78
CA GLY A 345 15.32 -14.26 -20.74
C GLY A 345 15.43 -12.74 -20.80
N LEU A 346 14.61 -11.98 -20.05
CA LEU A 346 14.72 -10.52 -20.03
C LEU A 346 16.08 -10.09 -19.47
N THR A 347 16.71 -9.14 -20.15
CA THR A 347 17.86 -8.39 -19.62
C THR A 347 17.42 -7.49 -18.46
N VAL A 348 18.39 -6.99 -17.69
CA VAL A 348 18.10 -6.06 -16.59
C VAL A 348 17.43 -4.76 -17.08
N ASP A 349 17.84 -4.24 -18.23
CA ASP A 349 17.28 -3.01 -18.81
C ASP A 349 15.86 -3.20 -19.34
N GLN A 350 15.58 -4.36 -19.95
CA GLN A 350 14.23 -4.73 -20.37
C GLN A 350 13.31 -4.93 -19.17
N LEU A 351 13.78 -5.64 -18.13
CA LEU A 351 13.01 -5.84 -16.90
C LEU A 351 12.63 -4.49 -16.24
N GLU A 352 13.59 -3.58 -16.10
CA GLU A 352 13.33 -2.25 -15.54
C GLU A 352 12.35 -1.45 -16.41
N SER A 353 12.59 -1.44 -17.73
CA SER A 353 11.76 -0.72 -18.71
C SER A 353 10.32 -1.26 -18.71
N ARG A 354 10.15 -2.58 -18.58
CA ARG A 354 8.86 -3.25 -18.47
C ARG A 354 8.12 -2.82 -17.22
N LEU A 355 8.75 -2.88 -16.04
CA LEU A 355 8.15 -2.43 -14.78
C LEU A 355 7.69 -0.97 -14.84
N LYS A 356 8.46 -0.11 -15.52
CA LYS A 356 8.12 1.31 -15.72
C LYS A 356 7.01 1.49 -16.76
N ALA A 357 7.06 0.79 -17.89
CA ALA A 357 6.12 0.95 -18.99
C ALA A 357 4.73 0.39 -18.68
N THR A 358 4.64 -0.64 -17.85
CA THR A 358 3.37 -1.24 -17.42
C THR A 358 2.84 -0.65 -16.12
N SER A 359 3.47 0.42 -15.62
CA SER A 359 3.02 1.10 -14.41
C SER A 359 1.69 1.80 -14.64
N TYR A 360 0.87 1.87 -13.59
CA TYR A 360 -0.35 2.67 -13.62
C TYR A 360 -0.05 4.11 -13.19
N ARG A 361 -0.93 5.03 -13.60
CA ARG A 361 -0.88 6.43 -13.15
C ARG A 361 -1.34 6.50 -11.69
N ALA A 362 -0.40 6.48 -10.76
CA ALA A 362 -0.70 6.39 -9.33
C ALA A 362 -1.11 7.72 -8.70
N TRP A 363 -0.33 8.77 -8.94
CA TRP A 363 -0.58 10.07 -8.34
C TRP A 363 -0.23 11.21 -9.29
N ALA A 364 -1.09 12.23 -9.39
CA ALA A 364 -0.91 13.30 -10.36
C ALA A 364 0.31 14.19 -10.08
N GLY A 365 0.84 14.18 -8.86
CA GLY A 365 1.87 15.11 -8.41
C GLY A 365 1.28 16.27 -7.59
N PRO A 366 2.14 17.10 -6.97
CA PRO A 366 1.70 18.38 -6.43
C PRO A 366 1.12 19.27 -7.54
N ALA A 367 0.36 20.30 -7.16
CA ALA A 367 -0.18 21.25 -8.13
C ALA A 367 0.93 21.82 -9.03
N GLY A 368 0.75 21.72 -10.35
CA GLY A 368 1.75 22.13 -11.35
C GLY A 368 2.77 21.05 -11.75
N ALA A 369 2.68 19.83 -11.21
CA ALA A 369 3.50 18.73 -11.67
C ALA A 369 3.20 18.38 -13.14
N ARG A 370 4.26 18.30 -13.94
CA ARG A 370 4.15 18.07 -15.40
C ARG A 370 3.85 16.62 -15.76
N THR A 371 4.16 15.67 -14.88
CA THR A 371 4.01 14.24 -15.13
C THR A 371 3.65 13.51 -13.85
N ALA A 372 2.67 12.61 -13.94
CA ALA A 372 2.21 11.80 -12.82
C ALA A 372 3.26 10.77 -12.37
N TYR A 373 3.19 10.38 -11.10
CA TYR A 373 3.98 9.32 -10.53
C TYR A 373 3.42 7.96 -10.94
N ALA A 374 4.33 7.05 -11.25
CA ALA A 374 4.05 5.70 -11.73
C ALA A 374 3.97 4.72 -10.56
N GLY A 375 2.90 3.93 -10.47
CA GLY A 375 2.77 2.86 -9.48
C GLY A 375 2.99 1.49 -10.10
N VAL A 376 3.61 0.58 -9.36
CA VAL A 376 3.84 -0.80 -9.84
C VAL A 376 2.51 -1.55 -10.01
N ASP A 377 2.36 -2.24 -11.14
CA ASP A 377 1.22 -3.11 -11.44
C ASP A 377 1.75 -4.52 -11.78
N PRO A 378 1.65 -5.49 -10.86
CA PRO A 378 2.14 -6.84 -11.11
C PRO A 378 1.42 -7.57 -12.24
N VAL A 379 0.11 -7.33 -12.39
CA VAL A 379 -0.70 -7.99 -13.41
C VAL A 379 -0.28 -7.50 -14.78
N ALA A 380 -0.23 -6.19 -14.99
CA ALA A 380 0.22 -5.60 -16.25
C ALA A 380 1.70 -5.93 -16.52
N ALA A 381 2.56 -5.89 -15.50
CA ALA A 381 3.98 -6.21 -15.65
C ALA A 381 4.22 -7.64 -16.13
N VAL A 382 3.41 -8.62 -15.75
CA VAL A 382 3.57 -10.01 -16.25
C VAL A 382 2.90 -10.20 -17.60
N THR A 383 1.73 -9.60 -17.83
CA THR A 383 0.86 -9.93 -18.97
C THR A 383 1.03 -9.06 -20.21
N ALA A 384 1.56 -7.83 -20.08
CA ALA A 384 1.64 -6.92 -21.22
C ALA A 384 2.62 -7.41 -22.30
N GLU A 385 2.25 -7.25 -23.57
CA GLU A 385 3.18 -7.44 -24.69
C GLU A 385 3.83 -6.11 -25.04
N LEU A 386 5.16 -6.02 -24.92
CA LEU A 386 5.92 -4.82 -25.20
C LEU A 386 6.71 -4.94 -26.51
N PRO A 387 6.74 -3.91 -27.37
CA PRO A 387 7.55 -3.90 -28.58
C PRO A 387 9.03 -4.15 -28.24
N GLY A 388 9.67 -5.08 -28.97
CA GLY A 388 11.09 -5.41 -28.76
C GLY A 388 11.37 -6.50 -27.72
N GLU A 389 10.37 -6.98 -26.99
CA GLU A 389 10.47 -8.15 -26.09
C GLU A 389 9.89 -9.44 -26.71
N ALA A 390 9.32 -9.35 -27.92
CA ALA A 390 8.61 -10.44 -28.59
C ALA A 390 9.52 -11.54 -29.20
N ALA A 391 10.78 -11.64 -28.78
CA ALA A 391 11.71 -12.68 -29.22
C ALA A 391 12.00 -13.66 -28.08
N GLY A 392 11.03 -14.55 -27.81
CA GLY A 392 11.17 -15.59 -26.80
C GLY A 392 9.88 -16.36 -26.66
N THR A 393 9.66 -17.32 -27.55
CA THR A 393 8.53 -18.25 -27.48
C THR A 393 8.63 -19.05 -26.18
N VAL A 394 7.88 -18.67 -25.15
CA VAL A 394 7.51 -19.64 -24.12
C VAL A 394 6.32 -20.39 -24.69
N ALA A 395 6.54 -21.64 -25.07
CA ALA A 395 5.45 -22.54 -25.43
C ALA A 395 4.45 -22.54 -24.27
N PRO A 396 3.14 -22.33 -24.52
CA PRO A 396 2.16 -22.49 -23.48
C PRO A 396 2.16 -23.97 -23.09
N VAL A 397 2.77 -24.32 -21.96
CA VAL A 397 2.41 -25.55 -21.24
C VAL A 397 1.12 -25.26 -20.47
N LEU A 398 0.09 -24.91 -21.22
CA LEU A 398 -1.29 -25.02 -20.79
C LEU A 398 -1.93 -25.88 -21.88
N ALA A 399 -2.04 -27.18 -21.60
CA ALA A 399 -3.16 -27.92 -22.18
C ALA A 399 -4.41 -27.07 -21.86
N PRO A 400 -5.26 -26.74 -22.85
CA PRO A 400 -6.42 -25.90 -22.61
C PRO A 400 -7.20 -26.50 -21.45
N ALA A 401 -7.18 -25.83 -20.30
CA ALA A 401 -8.01 -26.21 -19.19
C ALA A 401 -9.44 -26.06 -19.70
N ALA A 402 -10.16 -27.17 -19.83
CA ALA A 402 -11.59 -27.14 -20.00
C ALA A 402 -12.14 -26.32 -18.82
N LEU A 403 -12.62 -25.11 -19.09
CA LEU A 403 -13.23 -24.27 -18.08
C LEU A 403 -14.37 -25.10 -17.47
N PRO A 404 -14.32 -25.45 -16.16
CA PRO A 404 -15.52 -25.96 -15.52
C PRO A 404 -16.61 -24.90 -15.72
N PRO A 405 -17.86 -25.29 -16.02
CA PRO A 405 -18.95 -24.34 -16.18
C PRO A 405 -18.96 -23.43 -14.96
N LEU A 406 -18.97 -22.11 -15.20
CA LEU A 406 -19.04 -21.10 -14.16
C LEU A 406 -20.17 -21.50 -13.20
N PRO A 407 -19.91 -21.63 -11.89
CA PRO A 407 -20.99 -21.74 -10.93
C PRO A 407 -21.91 -20.54 -11.14
N ALA A 408 -23.21 -20.78 -11.28
CA ALA A 408 -24.18 -19.70 -11.32
C ALA A 408 -23.90 -18.78 -10.11
N ALA A 409 -23.77 -17.48 -10.37
CA ALA A 409 -23.54 -16.50 -9.31
C ALA A 409 -24.58 -16.77 -8.19
N PRO A 410 -24.16 -16.89 -6.92
CA PRO A 410 -25.11 -16.92 -5.82
C PRO A 410 -25.98 -15.68 -5.94
N GLY A 411 -27.26 -15.86 -6.20
CA GLY A 411 -28.20 -14.74 -6.29
C GLY A 411 -28.11 -13.95 -4.99
N HIS A 412 -27.58 -12.72 -5.05
CA HIS A 412 -27.55 -11.85 -3.90
C HIS A 412 -29.00 -11.66 -3.41
N PRO A 413 -29.36 -12.05 -2.16
CA PRO A 413 -30.72 -11.90 -1.64
C PRO A 413 -31.13 -10.42 -1.47
N ALA A 414 -30.21 -9.48 -1.70
CA ALA A 414 -30.44 -8.04 -1.61
C ALA A 414 -31.55 -7.54 -2.56
N ALA A 415 -31.73 -8.17 -3.73
CA ALA A 415 -32.82 -7.81 -4.64
C ALA A 415 -34.20 -8.33 -4.16
N GLY A 416 -34.25 -9.48 -3.48
CA GLY A 416 -35.50 -10.07 -2.97
C GLY A 416 -36.01 -9.42 -1.69
N GLN A 417 -35.10 -8.98 -0.81
CA GLN A 417 -35.46 -8.33 0.46
C GLN A 417 -36.03 -6.93 0.24
N GLY A 418 -35.54 -6.18 -0.75
CA GLY A 418 -36.10 -4.86 -1.10
C GLY A 418 -37.53 -4.94 -1.63
N LEU A 419 -37.84 -5.94 -2.45
CA LEU A 419 -39.18 -6.20 -2.98
C LEU A 419 -40.16 -6.66 -1.89
N ALA A 420 -39.71 -7.48 -0.93
CA ALA A 420 -40.54 -7.91 0.19
C ALA A 420 -40.91 -6.76 1.15
N VAL A 421 -39.96 -5.87 1.44
CA VAL A 421 -40.20 -4.69 2.30
C VAL A 421 -41.10 -3.67 1.60
N ALA A 422 -40.87 -3.42 0.30
CA ALA A 422 -41.72 -2.53 -0.49
C ALA A 422 -43.16 -3.08 -0.62
N GLY A 423 -43.31 -4.38 -0.85
CA GLY A 423 -44.61 -5.05 -0.90
C GLY A 423 -45.35 -5.01 0.45
N GLY A 424 -44.64 -5.23 1.55
CA GLY A 424 -45.19 -5.14 2.90
C GLY A 424 -45.70 -3.74 3.25
N ALA A 425 -44.94 -2.69 2.91
CA ALA A 425 -45.35 -1.31 3.13
C ALA A 425 -46.60 -0.94 2.31
N ALA A 426 -46.66 -1.34 1.04
CA ALA A 426 -47.82 -1.08 0.19
C ALA A 426 -49.10 -1.78 0.69
N ALA A 427 -48.98 -3.04 1.14
CA ALA A 427 -50.11 -3.80 1.71
C ALA A 427 -50.64 -3.14 3.00
N LEU A 428 -49.74 -2.64 3.84
CA LEU A 428 -50.12 -1.98 5.09
C LEU A 428 -50.86 -0.65 4.84
N VAL A 429 -50.39 0.15 3.87
CA VAL A 429 -51.08 1.38 3.46
C VAL A 429 -52.47 1.08 2.90
N ALA A 430 -52.61 0.05 2.06
CA ALA A 430 -53.90 -0.36 1.52
C ALA A 430 -54.86 -0.83 2.63
N ALA A 431 -54.37 -1.60 3.61
CA ALA A 431 -55.17 -2.06 4.74
C ALA A 431 -55.65 -0.90 5.62
N VAL A 432 -54.79 0.10 5.89
CA VAL A 432 -55.16 1.30 6.65
C VAL A 432 -56.20 2.13 5.89
N ALA A 433 -56.03 2.31 4.58
CA ALA A 433 -57.00 3.02 3.75
C ALA A 433 -58.36 2.30 3.72
N ALA A 434 -58.36 0.97 3.57
CA ALA A 434 -59.59 0.17 3.62
C ALA A 434 -60.27 0.26 4.99
N ALA A 435 -59.51 0.18 6.09
CA ALA A 435 -60.05 0.34 7.44
C ALA A 435 -60.65 1.73 7.67
N ALA A 436 -60.00 2.79 7.18
CA ALA A 436 -60.50 4.16 7.26
C ALA A 436 -61.82 4.37 6.49
N VAL A 437 -62.08 3.56 5.45
CA VAL A 437 -63.33 3.60 4.66
C VAL A 437 -64.42 2.71 5.25
N VAL A 438 -64.05 1.51 5.70
CA VAL A 438 -64.96 0.46 6.15
C VAL A 438 -65.40 0.67 7.58
N VAL A 439 -64.51 1.04 8.50
CA VAL A 439 -64.84 1.16 9.94
C VAL A 439 -65.88 2.26 10.21
N PRO A 440 -65.79 3.47 9.62
CA PRO A 440 -66.84 4.48 9.82
C PRO A 440 -68.17 4.08 9.20
N ARG A 441 -68.16 3.39 8.04
CA ARG A 441 -69.38 2.91 7.38
C ARG A 441 -70.05 1.76 8.12
N GLY A 442 -69.24 0.82 8.63
CA GLY A 442 -69.68 -0.27 9.48
C GLY A 442 -70.27 0.23 10.80
N ARG A 443 -69.59 1.18 11.47
CA ARG A 443 -70.12 1.83 12.68
C ARG A 443 -71.43 2.57 12.44
N ARG A 444 -71.58 3.29 11.31
CA ARG A 444 -72.84 3.96 10.94
C ARG A 444 -74.00 3.00 10.68
N ARG A 445 -73.72 1.75 10.34
CA ARG A 445 -74.74 0.70 10.09
C ARG A 445 -74.84 -0.32 11.24
N SER A 446 -74.18 -0.06 12.37
CA SER A 446 -74.06 -1.03 13.48
C SER A 446 -73.61 -2.42 13.01
N TRP A 447 -72.82 -2.46 11.93
CA TRP A 447 -72.36 -3.68 11.26
C TRP A 447 -73.49 -4.66 10.86
N ARG A 448 -74.69 -4.16 10.57
CA ARG A 448 -75.78 -4.97 10.02
C ARG A 448 -75.60 -5.13 8.50
N PRO A 449 -75.76 -6.34 7.94
CA PRO A 449 -75.77 -6.56 6.49
C PRO A 449 -76.83 -5.66 5.82
N GLY A 450 -76.55 -5.17 4.61
CA GLY A 450 -77.54 -4.41 3.85
C GLY A 450 -78.74 -5.31 3.52
N PRO A 451 -79.98 -4.78 3.49
CA PRO A 451 -81.12 -5.54 3.04
C PRO A 451 -80.89 -5.96 1.58
N SER A 452 -81.04 -7.26 1.32
CA SER A 452 -80.95 -7.91 0.01
C SER A 452 -82.11 -7.53 -0.90
#